data_AF-A0A0R2KC63-F1
#
_entry.id   AF-A0A0R2KC63-F1
#
_cell.length_a   1.000
_cell.length_b   1.000
_cell.length_c   1.000
_cell.angle_alpha   90.00
_cell.angle_beta   90.00
_cell.angle_gamma   90.00
#
_symmetry.space_group_name_H-M   'P 1'
#
loop_
_entity.id
_entity.type
_entity.pdbx_description
1 polymer ?
#
loop_
_entity_poly.entity_id
_entity_poly.type
_entity_poly.pdbx_seq_one_letter_code
_entity_poly.pdbx_strand_id
1 'polypeptide(L)'
;MGPQLNYTVTGIDASSGEMGKAKKMLTAYGLKEKNWQLMPSSTAAMVSTLGKAIKNKEPIVVTAFQPHWMFAKYDMKWLKDPKNIFGKTQHFSTVARNGLQEDNPGAYKLLQNFHWTISDSYSTMLKINGA
;
A
#
# COMPACT_ATOMS: atom_id res chain seq x y z
N MET A 1 14.83 13.60 11.38
CA MET A 1 13.63 12.73 11.28
C MET A 1 13.80 11.38 12.01
N GLY A 2 14.90 10.63 11.84
CA GLY A 2 15.08 9.30 12.47
C GLY A 2 14.70 9.21 13.96
N PRO A 3 15.27 10.04 14.85
CA PRO A 3 14.91 10.04 16.28
C PRO A 3 13.42 10.32 16.55
N GLN A 4 12.80 11.23 15.81
CA GLN A 4 11.38 11.59 15.98
C GLN A 4 10.43 10.46 15.57
N LEU A 5 10.90 9.53 14.75
CA LEU A 5 10.14 8.38 14.25
C LEU A 5 10.52 7.08 14.96
N ASN A 6 11.37 7.15 16.00
CA ASN A 6 12.00 5.97 16.61
C ASN A 6 12.59 5.02 15.55
N TYR A 7 13.13 5.59 14.47
CA TYR A 7 13.68 4.85 13.34
C TYR A 7 12.72 3.79 12.76
N THR A 8 11.40 4.03 12.82
CA THR A 8 10.39 3.04 12.46
C THR A 8 9.55 3.48 11.27
N VAL A 9 9.40 2.59 10.30
CA VAL A 9 8.39 2.67 9.24
C VAL A 9 7.21 1.78 9.63
N THR A 10 6.01 2.36 9.66
CA THR A 10 4.79 1.60 9.96
C THR A 10 4.28 0.90 8.71
N GLY A 11 4.33 -0.42 8.72
CA GLY A 11 3.97 -1.28 7.61
C GLY A 11 2.49 -1.65 7.57
N ILE A 12 2.15 -2.47 6.58
CA ILE A 12 0.88 -3.21 6.50
C ILE A 12 1.15 -4.71 6.71
N ASP A 13 0.31 -5.56 6.15
CA ASP A 13 0.41 -7.01 6.19
C ASP A 13 1.78 -7.49 5.66
N ALA A 14 2.49 -8.29 6.46
CA ALA A 14 3.88 -8.68 6.22
C ALA A 14 4.10 -9.42 4.89
N SER A 15 3.07 -10.09 4.36
CA SER A 15 3.09 -10.83 3.10
C SER A 15 2.85 -9.95 1.86
N SER A 16 2.48 -8.68 2.03
CA SER A 16 2.23 -7.79 0.90
C SER A 16 3.49 -7.50 0.08
N GLY A 17 3.32 -7.28 -1.23
CA GLY A 17 4.41 -6.91 -2.13
C GLY A 17 5.09 -5.60 -1.68
N GLU A 18 4.32 -4.69 -1.09
CA GLU A 18 4.70 -3.40 -0.54
C GLU A 18 5.67 -3.57 0.63
N MET A 19 5.41 -4.51 1.55
CA MET A 19 6.34 -4.86 2.62
C MET A 19 7.64 -5.46 2.09
N GLY A 20 7.55 -6.27 1.03
CA GLY A 20 8.73 -6.77 0.31
C GLY A 20 9.58 -5.64 -0.28
N LYS A 21 8.96 -4.66 -0.93
CA LYS A 21 9.63 -3.46 -1.47
C LYS A 21 10.21 -2.59 -0.35
N ALA A 22 9.48 -2.37 0.74
CA ALA A 22 9.96 -1.61 1.89
C ALA A 22 11.18 -2.26 2.55
N LYS A 23 11.20 -3.59 2.67
CA LYS A 23 12.38 -4.33 3.17
C LYS A 23 13.59 -4.16 2.25
N LYS A 24 13.40 -4.14 0.93
CA LYS A 24 14.46 -3.83 -0.05
C LYS A 24 14.93 -2.39 0.08
N MET A 25 14.01 -1.43 0.25
CA MET A 25 14.30 -0.01 0.44
C MET A 25 15.21 0.21 1.66
N LEU A 26 14.93 -0.46 2.79
CA LEU A 26 15.77 -0.33 4.00
C LEU A 26 17.24 -0.68 3.73
N THR A 27 17.49 -1.77 2.98
CA THR A 27 18.86 -2.14 2.57
C THR A 27 19.41 -1.17 1.52
N ALA A 28 18.65 -0.91 0.46
CA ALA A 28 19.12 -0.14 -0.69
C ALA A 28 19.52 1.29 -0.32
N TYR A 29 18.89 1.88 0.69
CA TYR A 29 19.18 3.25 1.15
C TYR A 29 20.11 3.33 2.37
N GLY A 30 20.71 2.21 2.78
CA GLY A 30 21.62 2.20 3.93
C GLY A 30 20.90 2.53 5.25
N LEU A 31 19.61 2.20 5.35
CA LEU A 31 18.78 2.56 6.51
C LEU A 31 18.87 1.50 7.61
N LYS A 32 19.13 0.24 7.27
CA LYS A 32 19.35 -0.82 8.26
C LYS A 32 20.57 -0.53 9.15
N GLU A 33 21.64 -0.05 8.52
CA GLU A 33 22.89 0.38 9.16
C GLU A 33 22.66 1.58 10.07
N LYS A 34 21.57 2.32 9.84
CA LYS A 34 21.11 3.45 10.66
C LYS A 34 19.99 3.04 11.63
N ASN A 35 19.86 1.75 11.93
CA ASN A 35 18.87 1.17 12.84
C ASN A 35 17.41 1.43 12.46
N TRP A 36 17.11 1.65 11.17
CA TRP A 36 15.73 1.70 10.73
C TRP A 36 15.10 0.32 10.65
N GLN A 37 13.88 0.23 11.15
CA GLN A 37 13.06 -0.97 11.15
C GLN A 37 11.74 -0.75 10.41
N LEU A 38 11.23 -1.85 9.86
CA LEU A 38 9.91 -1.93 9.26
C LEU A 38 9.02 -2.72 10.21
N MET A 39 8.01 -2.08 10.79
CA MET A 39 7.08 -2.70 11.73
C MET A 39 5.88 -3.26 10.96
N PRO A 40 5.69 -4.59 10.90
CA PRO A 40 4.50 -5.17 10.28
C PRO A 40 3.23 -4.82 11.06
N SER A 41 2.11 -4.69 10.35
CA SER A 41 0.80 -4.41 10.94
C SER A 41 -0.30 -4.97 10.04
N SER A 42 -1.49 -4.36 10.05
CA SER A 42 -2.52 -4.51 9.02
C SER A 42 -2.80 -3.17 8.37
N THR A 43 -3.40 -3.16 7.17
CA THR A 43 -3.80 -1.91 6.51
C THR A 43 -4.71 -1.05 7.41
N ALA A 44 -5.68 -1.67 8.10
CA ALA A 44 -6.59 -0.94 9.01
C ALA A 44 -5.85 -0.33 10.22
N ALA A 45 -4.92 -1.09 10.83
CA ALA A 45 -4.14 -0.60 11.96
C ALA A 45 -3.15 0.50 11.56
N MET A 46 -2.50 0.36 10.40
CA MET A 46 -1.63 1.38 9.81
C MET A 46 -2.38 2.70 9.60
N VAL A 47 -3.58 2.64 8.98
CA VAL A 47 -4.38 3.84 8.70
C VAL A 47 -4.91 4.48 9.99
N SER A 48 -5.30 3.69 10.99
CA SER A 48 -5.67 4.20 12.32
C SER A 48 -4.50 4.93 12.99
N THR A 49 -3.29 4.37 12.89
CA THR A 49 -2.06 4.98 13.44
C THR A 49 -1.72 6.27 12.71
N LEU A 50 -1.81 6.28 11.37
CA LEU A 50 -1.67 7.48 10.54
C LEU A 50 -2.65 8.58 10.96
N GLY A 51 -3.93 8.25 11.14
CA GLY A 51 -4.95 9.21 11.56
C GLY A 51 -4.66 9.82 12.94
N LYS A 52 -4.19 9.02 13.90
CA LYS A 52 -3.77 9.50 15.23
C LYS A 52 -2.56 10.43 15.14
N ALA A 53 -1.53 10.04 14.40
CA ALA A 53 -0.32 10.84 14.23
C ALA A 53 -0.65 12.20 13.59
N ILE A 54 -1.48 12.22 12.54
CA ILE A 54 -1.92 13.47 11.89
C ILE A 54 -2.70 14.36 12.88
N LYS A 55 -3.66 13.79 13.62
CA LYS A 55 -4.44 14.53 14.63
C LYS A 55 -3.54 15.16 15.70
N ASN A 56 -2.53 14.43 16.15
CA ASN A 56 -1.59 14.88 17.17
C ASN A 56 -0.42 15.71 16.61
N LYS A 57 -0.35 15.92 15.29
CA LYS A 57 0.78 16.57 14.60
C LYS A 57 2.13 15.88 14.88
N GLU A 58 2.09 14.56 15.04
CA GLU A 58 3.25 13.70 15.22
C GLU A 58 3.78 13.23 13.86
N PRO A 59 5.11 13.13 13.69
CA PRO A 59 5.69 12.60 12.47
C PRO A 59 5.41 11.10 12.35
N ILE A 60 5.06 10.65 11.14
CA ILE A 60 4.88 9.24 10.82
C ILE A 60 5.36 8.95 9.39
N VAL A 61 5.94 7.76 9.19
CA VAL A 61 6.24 7.22 7.86
C VAL A 61 5.55 5.87 7.75
N VAL A 62 4.77 5.69 6.68
CA VAL A 62 3.99 4.48 6.43
C VAL A 62 4.32 3.85 5.08
N THR A 63 4.13 2.54 4.94
CA THR A 63 4.03 1.92 3.61
C THR A 63 2.64 2.17 3.04
N ALA A 64 2.58 2.75 1.84
CA ALA A 64 1.34 3.17 1.19
C ALA A 64 1.26 2.64 -0.25
N PHE A 65 0.04 2.49 -0.78
CA PHE A 65 -0.23 1.98 -2.13
C PHE A 65 -1.45 2.68 -2.75
N GLN A 66 -1.49 2.77 -4.08
CA GLN A 66 -2.63 3.34 -4.82
C GLN A 66 -3.33 2.28 -5.68
N PRO A 67 -4.67 2.37 -5.83
CA PRO A 67 -5.56 3.37 -5.25
C PRO A 67 -5.89 3.06 -3.77
N HIS A 68 -6.06 4.10 -2.94
CA HIS A 68 -6.52 3.97 -1.56
C HIS A 68 -7.17 5.27 -1.04
N TRP A 69 -8.30 5.17 -0.32
CA TRP A 69 -9.08 6.32 0.15
C TRP A 69 -8.30 7.27 1.08
N MET A 70 -7.26 6.78 1.76
CA MET A 70 -6.48 7.58 2.71
C MET A 70 -5.85 8.83 2.08
N PHE A 71 -5.54 8.81 0.78
CA PHE A 71 -4.97 9.96 0.08
C PHE A 71 -5.98 11.08 -0.17
N ALA A 72 -7.28 10.77 -0.18
CA ALA A 72 -8.33 11.78 -0.24
C ALA A 72 -8.62 12.36 1.14
N LYS A 73 -8.49 11.55 2.19
CA LYS A 73 -8.80 11.96 3.57
C LYS A 73 -7.66 12.70 4.26
N TYR A 74 -6.42 12.34 3.97
CA TYR A 74 -5.23 12.82 4.68
C TYR A 74 -4.27 13.53 3.73
N ASP A 75 -3.71 14.66 4.17
CA ASP A 75 -2.64 15.36 3.45
C ASP A 75 -1.32 14.58 3.60
N MET A 76 -1.07 13.69 2.64
CA MET A 76 0.10 12.82 2.60
C MET A 76 1.04 13.24 1.47
N LYS A 77 2.34 13.13 1.71
CA LYS A 77 3.38 13.41 0.71
C LYS A 77 4.18 12.16 0.40
N TRP A 78 4.35 11.88 -0.88
CA TRP A 78 5.26 10.83 -1.34
C TRP A 78 6.71 11.22 -1.08
N LEU A 79 7.47 10.29 -0.51
CA LEU A 79 8.93 10.41 -0.44
C LEU A 79 9.52 10.07 -1.81
N LYS A 80 10.55 10.82 -2.22
CA LYS A 80 11.24 10.56 -3.49
C LYS A 80 11.93 9.20 -3.45
N ASP A 81 11.75 8.40 -4.50
CA ASP A 81 12.39 7.10 -4.69
C ASP A 81 13.37 7.15 -5.88
N PRO A 82 14.55 7.79 -5.74
CA PRO A 82 15.53 7.89 -6.83
C PRO A 82 16.11 6.54 -7.28
N LYS A 83 16.01 5.48 -6.46
CA LYS A 83 16.46 4.13 -6.80
C LYS A 83 15.34 3.28 -7.42
N ASN A 84 14.14 3.84 -7.55
CA ASN A 84 12.97 3.23 -8.17
C ASN A 84 12.65 1.84 -7.59
N ILE A 85 12.81 1.67 -6.28
CA ILE A 85 12.52 0.41 -5.57
C ILE A 85 11.03 0.06 -5.61
N PHE A 86 10.17 1.08 -5.53
CA PHE A 86 8.71 0.89 -5.50
C PHE A 86 8.08 0.80 -6.89
N GLY A 87 8.78 1.29 -7.92
CA GLY A 87 8.30 1.37 -9.29
C GLY A 87 7.41 2.60 -9.53
N LYS A 88 7.04 2.84 -10.80
CA LYS A 88 6.28 4.03 -11.23
C LYS A 88 4.78 3.83 -11.30
N THR A 89 4.32 2.61 -11.59
CA THR A 89 2.90 2.35 -11.86
C THR A 89 2.52 0.98 -11.33
N GLN A 90 1.49 0.93 -10.48
CA GLN A 90 0.85 -0.32 -10.08
C GLN A 90 -0.09 -0.76 -11.21
N HIS A 91 0.06 -1.99 -11.66
CA HIS A 91 -0.82 -2.64 -12.62
C HIS A 91 -1.67 -3.66 -11.89
N PHE A 92 -2.97 -3.66 -12.16
CA PHE A 92 -3.91 -4.63 -11.61
C PHE A 92 -4.27 -5.63 -12.69
N SER A 93 -4.13 -6.91 -12.37
CA SER A 93 -4.47 -8.00 -13.29
C SER A 93 -5.43 -8.95 -12.59
N THR A 94 -6.45 -9.38 -13.31
CA THR A 94 -7.27 -10.52 -12.91
C THR A 94 -6.50 -11.79 -13.24
N VAL A 95 -6.25 -12.63 -12.23
CA VAL A 95 -5.60 -13.92 -12.41
C VAL A 95 -6.57 -15.04 -12.04
N ALA A 96 -6.54 -16.12 -12.81
CA ALA A 96 -7.33 -17.32 -12.59
C ALA A 96 -6.40 -18.53 -12.45
N ARG A 97 -6.86 -19.57 -11.75
CA ARG A 97 -6.14 -20.85 -11.73
C ARG A 97 -6.16 -21.49 -13.12
N ASN A 98 -5.15 -22.32 -13.38
CA ASN A 98 -5.13 -23.17 -14.56
C ASN A 98 -6.37 -24.08 -14.59
N GLY A 99 -6.95 -24.28 -15.79
CA GLY A 99 -8.15 -25.11 -15.98
C GLY A 99 -9.49 -24.42 -15.70
N LEU A 100 -9.50 -23.14 -15.25
CA LEU A 100 -10.77 -22.48 -14.89
C LEU A 100 -11.69 -22.30 -16.11
N GLN A 101 -11.13 -22.08 -17.30
CA GLN A 101 -11.90 -21.88 -18.52
C GLN A 101 -12.72 -23.11 -18.87
N GLU A 102 -12.15 -24.30 -18.69
CA GLU A 102 -12.76 -25.59 -18.94
C GLU A 102 -13.75 -25.95 -17.83
N ASP A 103 -13.34 -25.79 -16.57
CA ASP A 103 -14.14 -26.17 -15.41
C ASP A 103 -15.36 -25.26 -15.21
N ASN A 104 -15.24 -23.97 -15.51
CA ASN A 104 -16.33 -23.00 -15.41
C ASN A 104 -16.17 -21.85 -16.43
N PRO A 105 -16.60 -22.05 -17.69
CA PRO A 105 -16.47 -21.04 -18.74
C PRO A 105 -17.27 -19.76 -18.44
N GLY A 106 -18.36 -19.85 -17.69
CA GLY A 106 -19.18 -18.70 -17.29
C GLY A 106 -18.43 -17.76 -16.35
N ALA A 107 -17.83 -18.31 -15.29
CA ALA A 107 -17.01 -17.54 -14.36
C ALA A 107 -15.76 -16.98 -15.05
N TYR A 108 -15.12 -17.77 -15.92
CA TYR A 108 -13.96 -17.32 -16.69
C TYR A 108 -14.32 -16.13 -17.60
N LYS A 109 -15.46 -16.18 -18.30
CA LYS A 109 -15.94 -15.08 -19.13
C LYS A 109 -16.27 -13.82 -18.32
N LEU A 110 -16.84 -13.98 -17.12
CA LEU A 110 -17.06 -12.86 -16.21
C LEU A 110 -15.73 -12.20 -15.82
N LEU A 111 -14.72 -12.99 -15.43
CA LEU A 111 -13.40 -12.48 -15.05
C LEU A 111 -12.68 -11.81 -16.22
N GLN A 112 -12.81 -12.35 -17.44
CA GLN A 112 -12.28 -11.72 -18.66
C GLN A 112 -12.96 -10.39 -18.99
N ASN A 113 -14.26 -10.29 -18.76
CA ASN A 113 -15.01 -9.06 -19.03
C ASN A 113 -14.86 -8.03 -17.90
N PHE A 114 -14.42 -8.45 -16.71
CA PHE A 114 -14.24 -7.56 -15.58
C PHE A 114 -13.12 -6.55 -15.84
N HIS A 115 -13.51 -5.29 -16.00
CA HIS A 115 -12.62 -4.16 -16.09
C HIS A 115 -13.18 -3.04 -15.22
N TRP A 116 -12.30 -2.38 -14.49
CA TRP A 116 -12.63 -1.20 -13.72
C TRP A 116 -11.48 -0.22 -13.77
N THR A 117 -11.79 1.06 -13.67
CA THR A 117 -10.78 2.11 -13.65
C THR A 117 -10.34 2.38 -12.21
N ILE A 118 -9.18 3.02 -12.07
CA ILE A 118 -8.71 3.55 -10.77
C ILE A 118 -9.78 4.47 -10.14
N SER A 119 -10.50 5.24 -10.95
CA SER A 119 -11.59 6.12 -10.50
C SER A 119 -12.76 5.33 -9.90
N ASP A 120 -13.15 4.23 -10.52
CA ASP A 120 -14.20 3.34 -10.00
C ASP A 120 -13.79 2.75 -8.64
N SER A 121 -12.52 2.33 -8.51
CA SER A 121 -11.96 1.86 -7.25
C SER A 121 -12.00 2.93 -6.16
N TYR A 122 -11.56 4.17 -6.47
CA TYR A 122 -11.56 5.28 -5.52
C TYR A 122 -12.97 5.60 -5.03
N SER A 123 -13.93 5.77 -5.95
CA SER A 123 -15.31 6.11 -5.59
C SER A 123 -15.96 5.05 -4.69
N THR A 124 -15.68 3.77 -4.97
CA THR A 124 -16.17 2.64 -4.16
C THR A 124 -15.53 2.65 -2.77
N MET A 125 -14.22 2.85 -2.69
CA MET A 125 -13.51 2.90 -1.40
C MET A 125 -13.96 4.06 -0.52
N LEU A 126 -14.22 5.24 -1.11
CA LEU A 126 -14.75 6.40 -0.38
C LEU A 126 -16.10 6.10 0.27
N LYS A 127 -17.04 5.51 -0.51
CA LYS A 127 -18.35 5.09 -0.02
C LYS A 127 -18.26 4.10 1.16
N ILE A 128 -17.36 3.12 1.08
CA ILE A 128 -17.17 2.12 2.15
C ILE A 128 -16.64 2.76 3.43
N ASN A 129 -15.79 3.80 3.32
CA ASN A 129 -15.07 4.38 4.45
C ASN A 129 -15.68 5.70 4.97
N GLY A 130 -16.87 6.06 4.48
CA GLY A 130 -17.60 7.27 4.91
C GLY A 130 -16.82 8.56 4.67
N ALA A 131 -16.06 8.61 3.56
CA ALA A 131 -15.25 9.75 3.14
C ALA A 131 -15.80 10.38 1.86
#